data_AF-A0A840AXJ7-F1
#
_entry.id   AF-A0A840AXJ7-F1
#
_cell.length_a   1.000
_cell.length_b   1.000
_cell.length_c   1.000
_cell.angle_alpha   90.00
_cell.angle_beta   90.00
_cell.angle_gamma   90.00
#
_symmetry.space_group_name_H-M   'P 1'
#
loop_
_entity.id
_entity.type
_entity.pdbx_description
1 polymer ?
#
loop_
_entity_poly.entity_id
_entity_poly.type
_entity_poly.pdbx_seq_one_letter_code
_entity_poly.pdbx_strand_id
1 'polypeptide(L)'
;MKRLRNLGWLALVFMVAILLYPLSLNVAAMHTDLVAVDREIMDTKREISFLQAEIRTRASLQQLEEWNELLYGYQPPSAEQFVNGEAALASLTGDLPDAKPVMMAAADVPAPQVVAEPEVVKEAVVEAPKQAAPKAVATKAVATKAAATKLAANDVKIFANPVKRAPAKVEAPKVEQSRTERLARMDEKLLSDDLLRDISAKAAKERRR
;
A
#
# COMPACT_ATOMS: atom_id res chain seq x y z
N MET A 1 23.97 72.79 19.07
CA MET A 1 24.19 72.10 17.77
C MET A 1 25.03 70.83 17.86
N LYS A 2 26.26 70.83 18.42
CA LYS A 2 27.13 69.63 18.47
C LYS A 2 26.55 68.44 19.27
N ARG A 3 25.83 68.70 20.37
CA ARG A 3 25.24 67.66 21.23
C ARG A 3 24.09 66.88 20.56
N LEU A 4 23.26 67.57 19.77
CA LEU A 4 22.18 66.94 18.99
C LEU A 4 22.74 66.05 17.87
N ARG A 5 23.85 66.45 17.23
CA ARG A 5 24.53 65.63 16.22
C ARG A 5 25.10 64.34 16.82
N ASN A 6 25.68 64.41 18.01
CA ASN A 6 26.20 63.23 18.70
C ASN A 6 25.06 62.27 19.12
N LEU A 7 23.91 62.82 19.53
CA LEU A 7 22.74 62.02 19.90
C LEU A 7 22.11 61.32 18.67
N GLY A 8 22.05 61.99 17.52
CA GLY A 8 21.59 61.37 16.27
C GLY A 8 22.50 60.23 15.81
N TRP A 9 23.81 60.37 15.98
CA TRP A 9 24.76 59.29 15.68
C TRP A 9 24.57 58.08 16.60
N LEU A 10 24.34 58.33 17.90
CA LEU A 10 24.05 57.26 18.86
C LEU A 10 22.75 56.53 18.51
N ALA A 11 21.69 57.26 18.16
CA ALA A 11 20.40 56.71 17.75
C ALA A 11 20.53 55.83 16.50
N LEU A 12 21.36 56.25 15.53
CA LEU A 12 21.62 55.47 14.32
C LEU A 12 22.31 54.13 14.64
N VAL A 13 23.34 54.14 15.49
CA VAL A 13 24.03 52.90 15.92
C VAL A 13 23.06 51.98 16.67
N PHE A 14 22.24 52.53 17.56
CA PHE A 14 21.25 51.76 18.30
C PHE A 14 20.20 51.13 17.37
N MET A 15 19.77 51.86 16.36
CA MET A 15 18.81 51.36 15.36
C MET A 15 19.42 50.21 14.53
N VAL A 16 20.68 50.32 14.12
CA VAL A 16 21.41 49.23 13.44
C VAL A 16 21.56 48.02 14.36
N ALA A 17 21.86 48.21 15.65
CA ALA A 17 21.97 47.12 16.62
C ALA A 17 20.64 46.37 16.81
N ILE A 18 19.52 47.10 16.87
CA ILE A 18 18.17 46.51 16.94
C ILE A 18 17.85 45.73 15.66
N LEU A 19 18.25 46.21 14.48
CA LEU A 19 18.06 45.51 13.21
C LEU A 19 18.93 44.25 13.07
N LEU A 20 20.12 44.22 13.69
CA LEU A 20 21.00 43.06 13.68
C LEU A 20 20.50 41.93 14.59
N TYR A 21 19.71 42.25 15.63
CA TYR A 21 19.17 41.27 16.56
C TYR A 21 18.37 40.13 15.89
N PRO A 22 17.35 40.40 15.05
CA PRO A 22 16.61 39.34 14.36
C PRO A 22 17.48 38.55 13.37
N LEU A 23 18.51 39.18 12.77
CA LEU A 23 19.42 38.47 11.89
C LEU A 23 20.20 37.37 12.62
N SER A 24 20.62 37.64 13.87
CA SER A 24 21.29 36.63 14.70
C SER A 24 20.34 35.54 15.20
N LEU A 25 19.07 35.88 15.47
CA LEU A 25 18.08 34.91 15.95
C LEU A 25 17.56 33.99 14.82
N ASN A 26 17.44 34.52 13.60
CA ASN A 26 16.94 33.77 12.45
C ASN A 26 17.84 32.60 12.06
N VAL A 27 19.15 32.67 12.34
CA VAL A 27 20.09 31.58 12.05
C VAL A 27 19.70 30.30 12.80
N ALA A 28 19.29 30.39 14.06
CA ALA A 28 18.88 29.23 14.85
C ALA A 28 17.56 28.61 14.35
N ALA A 29 16.61 29.45 13.94
CA ALA A 29 15.37 28.98 13.33
C ALA A 29 15.64 28.30 11.98
N MET A 30 16.44 28.93 11.11
CA MET A 30 16.82 28.38 9.81
C MET A 30 17.58 27.06 9.92
N HIS A 31 18.48 26.91 10.91
CA HIS A 31 19.14 25.62 11.15
C HIS A 31 18.16 24.52 11.53
N THR A 32 17.13 24.83 12.32
CA THR A 32 16.10 23.86 12.72
C THR A 32 15.26 23.42 11.52
N ASP A 33 14.86 24.39 10.68
CA ASP A 33 14.12 24.11 9.43
C ASP A 33 14.95 23.25 8.47
N LEU A 34 16.24 23.53 8.34
CA LEU A 34 17.15 22.73 7.51
C LEU A 34 17.23 21.28 8.02
N VAL A 35 17.39 21.08 9.33
CA VAL A 35 17.41 19.73 9.93
C VAL A 35 16.08 19.00 9.73
N ALA A 36 14.95 19.70 9.76
CA ALA A 36 13.64 19.11 9.49
C ALA A 36 13.54 18.63 8.03
N VAL A 37 13.97 19.45 7.07
CA VAL A 37 14.00 19.09 5.64
C VAL A 37 14.97 17.93 5.39
N ASP A 38 16.15 17.91 6.02
CA ASP A 38 17.10 16.81 5.90
C ASP A 38 16.51 15.48 6.38
N ARG A 39 15.73 15.50 7.47
CA ARG A 39 15.00 14.31 7.95
C ARG A 39 13.95 13.84 6.94
N GLU A 40 13.17 14.77 6.39
CA GLU A 40 12.18 14.46 5.35
C GLU A 40 12.84 13.83 4.12
N ILE A 41 13.96 14.38 3.66
CA ILE A 41 14.75 13.81 2.55
C ILE A 41 15.18 12.38 2.86
N MET A 42 15.65 12.11 4.09
CA MET A 42 16.06 10.76 4.48
C MET A 42 14.88 9.78 4.52
N ASP A 43 13.71 10.22 4.99
CA ASP A 43 12.50 9.40 5.00
C ASP A 43 12.00 9.11 3.59
N THR A 44 11.94 10.10 2.71
CA THR A 44 11.58 9.90 1.29
C THR A 44 12.57 8.98 0.59
N LYS A 45 13.88 9.10 0.87
CA LYS A 45 14.88 8.17 0.31
C LYS A 45 14.66 6.73 0.75
N ARG A 46 14.31 6.52 2.03
CA ARG A 46 13.95 5.18 2.55
C ARG A 46 12.72 4.63 1.83
N GLU A 47 11.68 5.43 1.67
CA GLU A 47 10.46 5.04 0.97
C GLU A 47 10.75 4.67 -0.50
N ILE A 48 11.53 5.49 -1.21
CA ILE A 48 11.95 5.18 -2.58
C ILE A 48 12.72 3.85 -2.63
N SER A 49 13.63 3.61 -1.69
CA SER A 49 14.40 2.35 -1.66
C SER A 49 13.50 1.13 -1.42
N PHE A 50 12.48 1.27 -0.56
CA PHE A 50 11.49 0.24 -0.30
C PHE A 50 10.62 -0.03 -1.53
N LEU A 51 10.08 1.01 -2.17
CA LEU A 51 9.27 0.89 -3.38
C LEU A 51 10.08 0.27 -4.53
N GLN A 52 11.35 0.62 -4.67
CA GLN A 52 12.23 0.00 -5.66
C GLN A 52 12.47 -1.49 -5.37
N ALA A 53 12.60 -1.87 -4.10
CA ALA A 53 12.72 -3.28 -3.72
C ALA A 53 11.44 -4.05 -4.08
N GLU A 54 10.27 -3.49 -3.78
CA GLU A 54 8.97 -4.10 -4.14
C GLU A 54 8.77 -4.23 -5.65
N ILE A 55 9.15 -3.20 -6.42
CA ILE A 55 9.06 -3.26 -7.89
C ILE A 55 10.02 -4.31 -8.44
N ARG A 56 11.25 -4.39 -7.93
CA ARG A 56 12.23 -5.41 -8.37
C ARG A 56 11.73 -6.82 -8.09
N THR A 57 11.14 -7.06 -6.91
CA THR A 57 10.60 -8.39 -6.60
C THR A 57 9.41 -8.72 -7.49
N ARG A 58 8.48 -7.80 -7.72
CA ARG A 58 7.33 -8.02 -8.63
C ARG A 58 7.75 -8.26 -10.08
N ALA A 59 8.70 -7.46 -10.60
CA ALA A 59 9.21 -7.63 -11.96
C ALA A 59 9.97 -8.96 -12.12
N SER A 60 10.72 -9.39 -11.10
CA SER A 60 11.46 -10.66 -11.16
C SER A 60 10.55 -11.88 -11.25
N LEU A 61 9.36 -11.85 -10.63
CA LEU A 61 8.37 -12.92 -10.74
C LEU A 61 7.79 -13.02 -12.14
N GLN A 62 7.43 -11.88 -12.75
CA GLN A 62 6.94 -11.85 -14.13
C GLN A 62 7.99 -12.35 -15.12
N GLN A 63 9.25 -11.97 -14.91
CA GLN A 63 10.35 -12.46 -15.75
C GLN A 63 10.58 -13.96 -15.60
N LEU A 64 10.47 -14.50 -14.37
CA LEU A 64 10.55 -15.95 -14.14
C LEU A 64 9.39 -16.68 -14.82
N GLU A 65 8.18 -16.14 -14.78
CA GLU A 65 7.01 -16.70 -15.46
C GLU A 65 7.20 -16.73 -16.98
N GLU A 66 7.65 -15.62 -17.57
CA GLU A 66 7.95 -15.53 -19.00
C GLU A 66 9.03 -16.53 -19.42
N TRP A 67 10.09 -16.68 -18.61
CA TRP A 67 11.16 -17.65 -18.89
C TRP A 67 10.69 -19.09 -18.71
N ASN A 68 9.82 -19.35 -17.73
CA ASN A 68 9.25 -20.65 -17.49
C ASN A 68 8.32 -21.08 -18.65
N GLU A 69 7.51 -20.15 -19.15
CA GLU A 69 6.65 -20.35 -20.30
C GLU A 69 7.46 -20.58 -21.58
N LEU A 70 8.49 -19.76 -21.84
CA LEU A 70 9.30 -19.84 -23.06
C LEU A 70 10.13 -21.12 -23.15
N LEU A 71 10.68 -21.60 -22.02
CA LEU A 71 11.65 -22.70 -22.02
C LEU A 71 11.04 -24.05 -21.65
N TYR A 72 10.10 -24.07 -20.69
CA TYR A 72 9.56 -25.32 -20.13
C TYR A 72 8.04 -25.48 -20.30
N GLY A 73 7.32 -24.39 -20.56
CA GLY A 73 5.86 -24.39 -20.68
C GLY A 73 5.15 -24.78 -19.37
N TYR A 74 5.82 -24.69 -18.22
CA TYR A 74 5.16 -25.00 -16.94
C TYR A 74 4.19 -23.88 -16.58
N GLN A 75 2.94 -24.28 -16.35
CA GLN A 75 1.88 -23.42 -15.85
C GLN A 75 1.49 -23.86 -14.43
N PRO A 76 1.04 -22.93 -13.56
CA PRO A 76 0.46 -23.30 -12.28
C PRO A 76 -0.72 -24.28 -12.48
N PRO A 77 -0.88 -25.30 -11.64
CA PRO A 77 -2.01 -26.21 -11.74
C PRO A 77 -3.33 -25.45 -11.61
N SER A 78 -4.25 -25.69 -12.54
CA SER A 78 -5.58 -25.09 -12.50
C SER A 78 -6.44 -25.71 -11.40
N ALA A 79 -7.48 -25.00 -10.95
CA ALA A 79 -8.40 -25.49 -9.92
C ALA A 79 -9.03 -26.85 -10.26
N GLU A 80 -9.19 -27.17 -11.55
CA GLU A 80 -9.73 -28.44 -12.04
C GLU A 80 -8.77 -29.63 -11.85
N GLN A 81 -7.47 -29.37 -11.67
CA GLN A 81 -6.46 -30.40 -11.40
C GLN A 81 -6.39 -30.77 -9.91
N PHE A 82 -7.08 -30.02 -9.04
CA PHE A 82 -7.17 -30.32 -7.62
C PHE A 82 -8.43 -31.14 -7.32
N VAL A 83 -8.24 -32.19 -6.53
CA VAL A 83 -9.32 -33.07 -6.09
C VAL A 83 -9.92 -32.52 -4.79
N ASN A 84 -11.23 -32.36 -4.75
CA ASN A 84 -11.93 -31.80 -3.58
C ASN A 84 -12.18 -32.87 -2.52
N GLY A 85 -11.23 -33.04 -1.61
CA GLY A 85 -11.38 -33.82 -0.37
C GLY A 85 -11.08 -35.31 -0.48
N GLU A 86 -11.04 -35.97 0.68
CA GLU A 86 -10.59 -37.36 0.85
C GLU A 86 -11.43 -38.39 0.08
N ALA A 87 -12.74 -38.18 -0.04
CA ALA A 87 -13.63 -39.07 -0.78
C ALA A 87 -13.33 -39.06 -2.29
N ALA A 88 -13.05 -37.88 -2.85
CA ALA A 88 -12.70 -37.74 -4.26
C ALA A 88 -11.26 -38.24 -4.51
N LEU A 89 -10.35 -38.12 -3.54
CA LEU A 89 -9.02 -38.73 -3.58
C LEU A 89 -9.08 -40.27 -3.54
N ALA A 90 -9.92 -40.84 -2.67
CA ALA A 90 -10.13 -42.29 -2.60
C ALA A 90 -10.66 -42.86 -3.93
N SER A 91 -11.51 -42.10 -4.63
CA SER A 91 -11.99 -42.49 -5.96
C SER A 91 -10.89 -42.55 -7.03
N LEU A 92 -9.80 -41.77 -6.86
CA LEU A 92 -8.66 -41.74 -7.79
C LEU A 92 -7.64 -42.86 -7.50
N THR A 93 -7.51 -43.27 -6.23
CA THR A 93 -6.59 -44.35 -5.80
C THR A 93 -7.16 -45.75 -6.05
N GLY A 94 -8.45 -45.86 -6.39
CA GLY A 94 -9.13 -47.13 -6.69
C GLY A 94 -9.40 -48.02 -5.46
N ASP A 95 -8.75 -47.72 -4.35
CA ASP A 95 -8.95 -48.36 -3.05
C ASP A 95 -9.96 -47.54 -2.26
N LEU A 96 -11.25 -47.69 -2.59
CA LEU A 96 -12.29 -47.29 -1.64
C LEU A 96 -12.17 -48.28 -0.48
N PRO A 97 -11.76 -47.86 0.74
CA PRO A 97 -11.98 -48.71 1.88
C PRO A 97 -13.48 -48.99 1.93
N ASP A 98 -13.86 -50.26 2.00
CA ASP A 98 -15.24 -50.69 2.23
C ASP A 98 -15.65 -50.18 3.61
N ALA A 99 -16.05 -48.90 3.66
CA ALA A 99 -16.45 -48.23 4.86
C ALA A 99 -17.81 -48.80 5.24
N LYS A 100 -17.77 -49.83 6.10
CA LYS A 100 -18.96 -50.37 6.75
C LYS A 100 -19.84 -49.21 7.20
N PRO A 101 -21.16 -49.26 6.91
CA PRO A 101 -22.05 -48.16 7.23
C PRO A 101 -21.92 -47.81 8.71
N VAL A 102 -21.55 -46.57 9.00
CA VAL A 102 -21.44 -46.05 10.37
C VAL A 102 -22.83 -46.14 10.99
N MET A 103 -23.06 -47.20 11.78
CA MET A 103 -24.29 -47.37 12.54
C MET A 103 -24.24 -46.41 13.72
N MET A 104 -24.96 -45.29 13.60
CA MET A 104 -25.23 -44.42 14.73
C MET A 104 -26.17 -45.16 15.68
N ALA A 105 -25.67 -45.56 16.85
CA ALA A 105 -26.51 -46.13 17.90
C ALA A 105 -27.43 -45.04 18.45
N ALA A 106 -28.72 -45.09 18.08
CA ALA A 106 -29.75 -44.33 18.77
C ALA A 106 -30.01 -45.02 20.12
N ALA A 107 -29.36 -44.53 21.18
CA ALA A 107 -29.76 -44.87 22.54
C ALA A 107 -30.96 -44.01 22.92
N ASP A 108 -32.14 -44.62 23.02
CA ASP A 108 -33.31 -44.03 23.66
C ASP A 108 -33.01 -43.97 25.17
N VAL A 109 -32.81 -42.77 25.72
CA VAL A 109 -32.55 -42.55 27.15
C VAL A 109 -33.85 -42.05 27.80
N PRO A 110 -34.50 -42.85 28.67
CA PRO A 110 -35.59 -42.35 29.49
C PRO A 110 -35.04 -41.41 30.57
N ALA A 111 -35.65 -40.23 30.69
CA ALA A 111 -35.27 -39.21 31.66
C ALA A 111 -35.41 -39.71 33.12
N PRO A 112 -34.40 -39.50 33.99
CA PRO A 112 -34.61 -39.40 35.42
C PRO A 112 -34.52 -37.95 35.89
N GLN A 113 -35.11 -37.76 37.06
CA GLN A 113 -35.66 -36.52 37.57
C GLN A 113 -34.61 -35.67 38.32
N VAL A 114 -34.98 -34.40 38.46
CA VAL A 114 -34.27 -33.29 39.09
C VAL A 114 -33.83 -33.59 40.53
N VAL A 115 -32.53 -33.45 40.81
CA VAL A 115 -32.00 -33.11 42.13
C VAL A 115 -31.02 -31.96 41.94
N ALA A 116 -31.20 -30.87 42.69
CA ALA A 116 -30.46 -29.62 42.56
C ALA A 116 -29.12 -29.63 43.32
N GLU A 117 -28.08 -29.12 42.63
CA GLU A 117 -26.87 -28.34 43.00
C GLU A 117 -25.97 -28.78 44.21
N PRO A 118 -24.62 -28.71 44.11
CA PRO A 118 -23.91 -27.44 43.90
C PRO A 118 -22.86 -27.40 42.76
N GLU A 119 -22.68 -26.16 42.33
CA GLU A 119 -21.76 -25.56 41.36
C GLU A 119 -20.26 -25.93 41.53
N VAL A 120 -19.61 -26.43 40.46
CA VAL A 120 -18.16 -26.28 40.20
C VAL A 120 -17.92 -26.15 38.68
N VAL A 121 -17.62 -24.91 38.28
CA VAL A 121 -16.74 -24.43 37.19
C VAL A 121 -16.67 -25.22 35.86
N LYS A 122 -17.21 -24.58 34.81
CA LYS A 122 -17.05 -24.92 33.40
C LYS A 122 -15.71 -24.42 32.88
N GLU A 123 -14.96 -25.28 32.18
CA GLU A 123 -14.05 -24.84 31.14
C GLU A 123 -14.27 -25.73 29.91
N ALA A 124 -15.06 -25.21 28.97
CA ALA A 124 -15.48 -25.90 27.76
C ALA A 124 -14.83 -25.26 26.53
N VAL A 125 -14.00 -26.07 25.89
CA VAL A 125 -13.69 -26.09 24.46
C VAL A 125 -14.95 -25.94 23.61
N VAL A 126 -14.95 -25.07 22.60
CA VAL A 126 -15.85 -25.20 21.44
C VAL A 126 -15.16 -24.75 20.15
N GLU A 127 -15.09 -25.69 19.23
CA GLU A 127 -14.64 -25.62 17.83
C GLU A 127 -15.81 -25.32 16.88
N ALA A 128 -15.46 -24.97 15.64
CA ALA A 128 -16.25 -24.38 14.57
C ALA A 128 -17.46 -25.21 14.04
N PRO A 129 -18.45 -24.56 13.37
CA PRO A 129 -19.66 -25.21 12.87
C PRO A 129 -19.55 -25.71 11.41
N LYS A 130 -20.17 -26.87 11.17
CA LYS A 130 -20.20 -27.63 9.91
C LYS A 130 -21.43 -27.26 9.05
N GLN A 131 -21.24 -27.20 7.73
CA GLN A 131 -22.25 -27.01 6.68
C GLN A 131 -23.18 -28.23 6.51
N ALA A 132 -24.40 -27.96 6.00
CA ALA A 132 -25.34 -28.94 5.43
C ALA A 132 -25.74 -28.53 4.01
N ALA A 133 -25.94 -29.52 3.12
CA ALA A 133 -26.26 -29.38 1.70
C ALA A 133 -27.74 -29.81 1.39
N PRO A 134 -28.20 -29.90 0.12
CA PRO A 134 -29.13 -28.96 -0.51
C PRO A 134 -30.54 -29.53 -0.77
N LYS A 135 -31.51 -28.67 -1.09
CA LYS A 135 -32.77 -29.06 -1.76
C LYS A 135 -33.07 -28.17 -2.96
N ALA A 136 -33.53 -28.83 -4.02
CA ALA A 136 -33.73 -28.31 -5.35
C ALA A 136 -34.99 -27.42 -5.51
N VAL A 137 -34.87 -26.63 -6.57
CA VAL A 137 -35.66 -25.58 -7.20
C VAL A 137 -37.17 -25.88 -7.39
N ALA A 138 -38.01 -24.88 -7.11
CA ALA A 138 -39.24 -24.62 -7.86
C ALA A 138 -39.46 -23.10 -7.99
N THR A 139 -39.74 -22.68 -9.22
CA THR A 139 -39.86 -21.31 -9.72
C THR A 139 -41.16 -20.61 -9.31
N LYS A 140 -41.12 -19.31 -8.93
CA LYS A 140 -41.94 -18.23 -9.53
C LYS A 140 -41.51 -16.84 -9.02
N ALA A 141 -41.51 -15.89 -9.96
CA ALA A 141 -41.17 -14.47 -9.79
C ALA A 141 -42.02 -13.73 -8.76
N VAL A 142 -41.49 -12.62 -8.20
CA VAL A 142 -42.13 -11.30 -8.08
C VAL A 142 -41.07 -10.28 -7.62
N ALA A 143 -41.12 -9.10 -8.23
CA ALA A 143 -40.25 -7.95 -8.00
C ALA A 143 -40.58 -7.19 -6.70
N THR A 144 -39.56 -6.52 -6.13
CA THR A 144 -39.52 -5.09 -5.74
C THR A 144 -38.78 -4.80 -4.42
N LYS A 145 -37.93 -3.76 -4.51
CA LYS A 145 -37.61 -2.74 -3.47
C LYS A 145 -36.49 -3.00 -2.45
N ALA A 146 -35.37 -2.35 -2.74
CA ALA A 146 -34.51 -1.52 -1.87
C ALA A 146 -34.43 -1.82 -0.36
N ALA A 147 -33.21 -2.16 0.10
CA ALA A 147 -32.61 -1.59 1.31
C ALA A 147 -31.10 -1.90 1.31
N ALA A 148 -30.27 -0.86 1.29
CA ALA A 148 -28.83 -0.97 1.51
C ALA A 148 -28.57 -1.04 3.03
N THR A 149 -28.10 -2.18 3.51
CA THR A 149 -27.64 -2.33 4.90
C THR A 149 -26.12 -2.35 4.92
N LYS A 150 -25.56 -1.34 5.56
CA LYS A 150 -24.13 -1.17 5.87
C LYS A 150 -23.63 -2.35 6.71
N LEU A 151 -22.48 -2.91 6.35
CA LEU A 151 -21.73 -3.81 7.24
C LEU A 151 -20.56 -3.06 7.86
N ALA A 152 -20.47 -3.20 9.18
CA ALA A 152 -19.56 -2.50 10.07
C ALA A 152 -18.10 -2.96 9.92
N ALA A 153 -17.21 -2.03 10.28
CA ALA A 153 -15.77 -2.15 10.29
C ALA A 153 -15.25 -3.21 11.27
N ASN A 154 -14.18 -3.89 10.88
CA ASN A 154 -13.20 -4.45 11.81
C ASN A 154 -11.92 -3.63 11.72
N ASP A 155 -11.66 -2.89 12.79
CA ASP A 155 -10.46 -2.11 13.07
C ASP A 155 -9.28 -3.05 13.37
N VAL A 156 -8.21 -2.99 12.56
CA VAL A 156 -6.85 -3.31 13.04
C VAL A 156 -6.01 -2.04 12.87
N LYS A 157 -5.94 -1.28 13.96
CA LYS A 157 -5.13 -0.06 14.08
C LYS A 157 -3.69 -0.44 14.35
N ILE A 158 -2.87 -0.44 13.29
CA ILE A 158 -1.41 -0.49 13.41
C ILE A 158 -0.89 0.82 12.81
N PHE A 159 -0.70 1.80 13.72
CA PHE A 159 0.06 3.04 13.58
C PHE A 159 -0.19 3.94 12.36
N ALA A 160 -1.14 4.87 12.49
CA ALA A 160 -0.98 6.24 12.04
C ALA A 160 -2.06 7.10 12.72
N ASN A 161 -1.67 8.08 13.55
CA ASN A 161 -2.56 9.17 13.91
C ASN A 161 -2.57 10.13 12.71
N PRO A 162 -3.67 10.26 11.93
CA PRO A 162 -3.76 11.36 10.97
C PRO A 162 -4.03 12.63 11.78
N VAL A 163 -3.04 13.52 11.86
CA VAL A 163 -3.30 14.91 12.23
C VAL A 163 -4.33 15.44 11.23
N LYS A 164 -5.53 15.71 11.73
CA LYS A 164 -6.61 16.35 10.97
C LYS A 164 -6.14 17.74 10.53
N ARG A 165 -5.63 17.86 9.31
CA ARG A 165 -5.44 19.14 8.64
C ARG A 165 -6.77 19.52 8.01
N ALA A 166 -7.34 20.66 8.42
CA ALA A 166 -8.51 21.26 7.78
C ALA A 166 -8.28 21.38 6.26
N PRO A 167 -9.33 21.25 5.43
CA PRO A 167 -9.17 21.41 3.99
C PRO A 167 -8.82 22.86 3.69
N ALA A 168 -7.52 23.13 3.49
CA ALA A 168 -7.08 24.32 2.80
C ALA A 168 -7.66 24.22 1.39
N LYS A 169 -8.44 25.23 0.99
CA LYS A 169 -8.93 25.38 -0.37
C LYS A 169 -7.71 25.62 -1.26
N VAL A 170 -7.22 24.55 -1.88
CA VAL A 170 -6.16 24.61 -2.90
C VAL A 170 -6.84 25.06 -4.19
N GLU A 171 -6.63 26.31 -4.56
CA GLU A 171 -6.81 26.73 -5.95
C GLU A 171 -5.91 25.86 -6.83
N ALA A 172 -6.49 25.18 -7.81
CA ALA A 172 -5.76 24.34 -8.75
C ALA A 172 -4.77 25.20 -9.55
N PRO A 173 -3.45 24.98 -9.46
CA PRO A 173 -2.50 25.66 -10.34
C PRO A 173 -2.53 24.97 -11.71
N LYS A 174 -3.07 25.66 -12.71
CA LYS A 174 -2.86 25.53 -14.18
C LYS A 174 -1.99 24.32 -14.62
N VAL A 175 -2.60 23.13 -14.74
CA VAL A 175 -1.89 21.85 -14.90
C VAL A 175 -1.43 21.53 -16.34
N GLU A 176 -1.96 22.21 -17.36
CA GLU A 176 -1.69 21.82 -18.76
C GLU A 176 -0.31 22.29 -19.30
N GLN A 177 0.30 23.33 -18.73
CA GLN A 177 1.59 23.87 -19.21
C GLN A 177 2.81 23.06 -18.79
N SER A 178 2.67 21.98 -18.01
CA SER A 178 3.83 21.42 -17.32
C SER A 178 4.42 20.17 -17.97
N ARG A 179 3.65 19.26 -18.56
CA ARG A 179 4.23 17.99 -19.08
C ARG A 179 4.63 18.08 -20.54
N THR A 180 3.72 18.54 -21.40
CA THR A 180 3.96 18.71 -22.83
C THR A 180 5.02 19.77 -23.11
N GLU A 181 5.02 20.89 -22.39
CA GLU A 181 6.04 21.93 -22.53
C GLU A 181 7.42 21.45 -22.07
N ARG A 182 7.49 20.64 -20.99
CA ARG A 182 8.75 20.02 -20.55
C ARG A 182 9.28 19.03 -21.58
N LEU A 183 8.40 18.21 -22.17
CA LEU A 183 8.78 17.28 -23.23
C LEU A 183 9.26 18.01 -24.48
N ALA A 184 8.57 19.07 -24.91
CA ALA A 184 8.98 19.88 -26.05
C ALA A 184 10.35 20.55 -25.83
N ARG A 185 10.62 21.08 -24.63
CA ARG A 185 11.94 21.65 -24.28
C ARG A 185 13.05 20.60 -24.20
N MET A 186 12.72 19.36 -23.86
CA MET A 186 13.68 18.25 -23.88
C MET A 186 13.97 17.84 -25.32
N ASP A 187 12.96 17.74 -26.16
CA ASP A 187 13.08 17.40 -27.57
C ASP A 187 13.94 18.44 -28.32
N GLU A 188 13.68 19.73 -28.09
CA GLU A 188 14.47 20.83 -28.67
C GLU A 188 15.94 20.82 -28.23
N LYS A 189 16.22 20.37 -26.99
CA LYS A 189 17.61 20.21 -26.51
C LYS A 189 18.30 19.00 -27.12
N LEU A 190 17.57 17.90 -27.31
CA LEU A 190 18.10 16.64 -27.84
C LEU A 190 18.27 16.67 -29.36
N LEU A 191 17.42 17.41 -30.07
CA LEU A 191 17.48 17.62 -31.52
C LEU A 191 18.16 18.94 -31.91
N SER A 192 18.92 19.56 -31.00
CA SER A 192 19.65 20.77 -31.35
C SER A 192 20.67 20.49 -32.47
N ASP A 193 20.65 21.33 -33.52
CA ASP A 193 21.50 21.17 -34.70
C ASP A 193 22.99 21.10 -34.36
N ASP A 194 23.41 21.81 -33.30
CA ASP A 194 24.79 21.81 -32.83
C ASP A 194 25.20 20.46 -32.21
N LEU A 195 24.30 19.82 -31.43
CA LEU A 195 24.52 18.49 -30.87
C LEU A 195 24.51 17.41 -31.96
N LEU A 196 23.59 17.50 -32.92
CA LEU A 196 23.57 16.60 -34.08
C LEU A 196 24.86 16.74 -34.90
N ARG A 197 25.37 17.97 -35.06
CA ARG A 197 26.62 18.24 -35.76
C ARG A 197 27.83 17.66 -35.02
N ASP A 198 27.88 17.81 -33.69
CA ASP A 198 28.97 17.25 -32.88
C ASP A 198 28.97 15.71 -32.91
N ILE A 199 27.78 15.08 -32.80
CA ILE A 199 27.64 13.62 -32.95
C ILE A 199 28.11 13.17 -34.34
N SER A 200 27.72 13.88 -35.41
CA SER A 200 28.14 13.55 -36.77
C SER A 200 29.65 13.69 -36.97
N ALA A 201 30.27 14.72 -36.40
CA ALA A 201 31.71 14.97 -36.47
C ALA A 201 32.49 13.89 -35.71
N LYS A 202 32.01 13.50 -34.53
CA LYS A 202 32.61 12.45 -33.72
C LYS A 202 32.50 11.08 -34.39
N ALA A 203 31.33 10.75 -34.96
CA ALA A 203 31.13 9.53 -35.74
C ALA A 203 32.04 9.48 -36.98
N ALA A 204 32.23 10.59 -37.69
CA ALA A 204 33.14 10.66 -38.83
C ALA A 204 34.61 10.48 -38.41
N LYS A 205 34.99 10.97 -37.22
CA LYS A 205 36.34 10.80 -36.66
C LYS A 205 36.62 9.36 -36.27
N GLU A 206 35.64 8.63 -35.73
CA GLU A 206 35.76 7.21 -35.42
C GLU A 206 35.87 6.34 -36.68
N ARG A 207 35.12 6.66 -37.75
CA ARG A 207 35.22 5.91 -39.03
C ARG A 207 36.57 6.04 -39.73
N ARG A 208 37.37 7.06 -39.40
CA ARG A 208 38.70 7.30 -39.98
C ARG A 208 39.83 6.68 -39.14
N ARG A 209 39.50 6.06 -38.01
CA ARG A 209 40.44 5.40 -37.10
C ARG A 209 40.39 3.90 -37.32
#